data_AF-A0A8C0IVA2-F1
#
_entry.id   AF-A0A8C0IVA2-F1
#
_cell.length_a   1.000
_cell.length_b   1.000
_cell.length_c   1.000
_cell.angle_alpha   90.00
_cell.angle_beta   90.00
_cell.angle_gamma   90.00
#
_symmetry.space_group_name_H-M   'P 1'
#
loop_
_entity.id
_entity.type
_entity.pdbx_description
1 polymer ?
#
loop_
_entity_poly.entity_id
_entity_poly.type
_entity_poly.pdbx_seq_one_letter_code
_entity_poly.pdbx_strand_id
1 'polypeptide(L)'
;MEQLSRQELDVIHGIPLYRPFVEKWAQVESFQARPDDLLISTYPKSGTTWISEIVDMIYNDGDEGKCKRDAIFNRVPFMEMSLEYKWPCPH
;
A
#
# COMPACT_ATOMS: atom_id res chain seq x y z
N MET A 1 -17.41 19.01 7.90
CA MET A 1 -16.12 18.61 7.31
C MET A 1 -15.08 18.80 8.40
N GLU A 2 -14.49 17.73 8.89
CA GLU A 2 -13.33 17.86 9.79
C GLU A 2 -12.19 18.53 9.03
N GLN A 3 -11.62 19.57 9.63
CA GLN A 3 -10.39 20.16 9.13
C GLN A 3 -9.29 19.12 9.29
N LEU A 4 -8.79 18.59 8.19
CA LEU A 4 -7.57 17.79 8.19
C LEU A 4 -6.41 18.71 8.59
N SER A 5 -6.11 18.75 9.89
CA SER A 5 -4.97 19.50 10.41
C SER A 5 -3.68 18.84 9.91
N ARG A 6 -2.71 19.66 9.48
CA ARG A 6 -1.39 19.17 9.09
C ARG A 6 -0.72 18.60 10.34
N GLN A 7 -0.61 17.28 10.39
CA GLN A 7 0.12 16.60 11.46
C GLN A 7 1.63 16.73 11.23
N GLU A 8 2.38 16.80 12.32
CA GLU A 8 3.85 16.72 12.31
C GLU A 8 4.30 15.30 11.94
N LEU A 9 5.53 15.18 11.44
CA LEU A 9 6.14 13.90 11.09
C LEU A 9 6.82 13.29 12.32
N ASP A 10 6.69 11.98 12.48
CA ASP A 10 7.40 11.20 13.48
C ASP A 10 8.62 10.51 12.86
N VAL A 11 9.58 10.09 13.68
CA VAL A 11 10.86 9.53 13.19
C VAL A 11 11.00 8.06 13.57
N ILE A 12 11.26 7.22 12.57
CA ILE A 12 11.65 5.81 12.75
C ILE A 12 13.04 5.61 12.14
N HIS A 13 13.98 5.07 12.92
CA HIS A 13 15.35 4.80 12.47
C HIS A 13 16.04 5.99 11.75
N GLY A 14 15.71 7.23 12.13
CA GLY A 14 16.23 8.45 11.51
C GLY A 14 15.48 8.92 10.25
N ILE A 15 14.41 8.24 9.85
CA ILE A 15 13.57 8.57 8.68
C ILE A 15 12.27 9.24 9.15
N PRO A 16 11.95 10.45 8.67
CA PRO A 16 10.69 11.11 9.00
C PRO A 16 9.54 10.52 8.19
N LEU A 17 8.48 10.07 8.88
CA LEU A 17 7.29 9.43 8.32
C LEU A 17 6.01 10.06 8.89
N TYR A 18 4.89 9.85 8.21
CA TYR A 18 3.58 10.26 8.74
C TYR A 18 3.24 9.42 9.97
N ARG A 19 2.68 10.06 11.01
CA ARG A 19 2.31 9.41 12.26
C ARG A 19 1.48 8.11 12.09
N PRO A 20 0.46 8.03 11.21
CA PRO A 20 -0.24 6.76 10.98
C PRO A 20 0.64 5.62 10.48
N PHE A 21 1.70 5.91 9.73
CA PHE A 21 2.66 4.89 9.24
C PHE A 21 3.55 4.43 10.38
N VAL A 22 3.96 5.36 11.25
CA VAL A 22 4.74 5.06 12.46
C VAL A 22 3.95 4.16 13.40
N GLU A 23 2.67 4.48 13.63
CA GLU A 23 1.78 3.71 14.51
C GLU A 23 1.57 2.27 14.03
N LYS A 24 1.65 2.01 12.72
CA LYS A 24 1.50 0.67 12.12
C LYS A 24 2.83 -0.04 11.84
N TRP A 25 3.97 0.58 12.14
CA TRP A 25 5.29 0.07 11.73
C TRP A 25 5.62 -1.32 12.27
N ALA A 26 5.20 -1.66 13.50
CA ALA A 26 5.41 -2.99 14.06
C ALA A 26 4.81 -4.11 13.17
N GLN A 27 3.72 -3.82 12.44
CA GLN A 27 3.13 -4.78 11.49
C GLN A 27 4.02 -4.97 10.27
N VAL A 28 4.59 -3.87 9.75
CA VAL A 28 5.55 -3.86 8.64
C VAL A 28 6.77 -4.71 9.00
N GLU A 29 7.31 -4.56 10.22
CA GLU A 29 8.47 -5.35 10.68
C GLU A 29 8.16 -6.83 10.85
N SER A 30 6.93 -7.16 11.25
CA SER A 30 6.49 -8.56 11.43
C SER A 30 6.07 -9.25 10.12
N PHE A 31 5.89 -8.49 9.03
CA PHE A 31 5.38 -9.00 7.76
C PHE A 31 6.24 -10.15 7.22
N GLN A 32 5.59 -11.22 6.79
CA GLN A 32 6.24 -12.37 6.17
C GLN A 32 5.89 -12.39 4.69
N ALA A 33 6.87 -12.07 3.84
CA ALA A 33 6.71 -12.15 2.40
C ALA A 33 6.53 -13.61 1.96
N ARG A 34 5.66 -13.84 0.99
CA ARG A 34 5.53 -15.13 0.30
C ARG A 34 6.46 -15.17 -0.91
N PRO A 35 6.90 -16.37 -1.34
CA PRO A 35 7.80 -16.49 -2.50
C PRO A 35 7.25 -15.96 -3.82
N ASP A 36 5.92 -15.82 -3.94
CA ASP A 36 5.18 -15.36 -5.11
C ASP A 36 4.71 -13.89 -5.00
N ASP A 37 5.06 -13.19 -3.92
CA ASP A 37 4.72 -11.78 -3.76
C ASP A 37 5.60 -10.89 -4.66
N LEU A 38 5.02 -9.79 -5.14
CA LEU A 38 5.70 -8.74 -5.89
C LEU A 38 5.65 -7.43 -5.11
N LEU A 39 6.82 -6.82 -4.87
CA LEU A 39 6.94 -5.53 -4.19
C LEU A 39 7.14 -4.39 -5.19
N ILE A 40 6.26 -3.40 -5.14
CA ILE A 40 6.45 -2.11 -5.82
C ILE A 40 7.06 -1.13 -4.82
N SER A 41 8.34 -0.82 -5.00
CA SER A 41 9.07 0.14 -4.15
C SER A 41 9.40 1.40 -4.94
N THR A 42 8.94 2.55 -4.44
CA THR A 42 9.14 3.84 -5.10
C THR A 42 9.32 4.94 -4.07
N TYR A 43 10.11 5.96 -4.40
CA TYR A 43 10.02 7.23 -3.67
C TYR A 43 8.66 7.90 -3.96
N PRO A 44 8.05 8.62 -2.99
CA PRO A 44 6.75 9.24 -3.20
C PRO A 44 6.73 10.13 -4.45
N LYS A 45 5.64 10.02 -5.22
CA LYS A 45 5.41 10.76 -6.47
C LYS A 45 6.27 10.34 -7.67
N SER A 46 7.05 9.26 -7.56
CA SER A 46 7.81 8.70 -8.69
C SER A 46 7.01 7.76 -9.60
N GLY A 47 5.67 7.84 -9.58
CA GLY A 47 4.81 7.05 -10.48
C GLY A 47 4.26 5.75 -9.92
N THR A 48 4.17 5.59 -8.58
CA THR A 48 3.63 4.40 -7.91
C THR A 48 2.29 3.95 -8.49
N THR A 49 1.30 4.86 -8.58
CA THR A 49 -0.02 4.54 -9.15
C THR A 49 0.06 4.05 -10.59
N TRP A 50 0.94 4.66 -11.40
CA TRP A 50 1.06 4.29 -12.81
C TRP A 50 1.62 2.88 -12.97
N ILE A 51 2.69 2.54 -12.25
CA ILE A 51 3.27 1.19 -12.31
C ILE A 51 2.35 0.15 -11.68
N SER A 52 1.59 0.50 -10.62
CA SER A 52 0.60 -0.41 -10.00
C SER A 52 -0.51 -0.81 -10.97
N GLU A 53 -1.04 0.12 -11.78
CA GLU A 53 -2.04 -0.20 -12.81
C GLU A 53 -1.47 -1.10 -13.91
N ILE A 54 -0.23 -0.84 -14.35
CA ILE A 54 0.44 -1.69 -15.35
C ILE A 54 0.61 -3.12 -14.82
N VAL A 55 1.07 -3.27 -13.58
CA VAL A 55 1.26 -4.59 -12.96
C VAL A 55 -0.08 -5.31 -12.77
N ASP A 56 -1.14 -4.64 -12.29
CA ASP A 56 -2.46 -5.27 -12.13
C ASP A 56 -3.05 -5.70 -13.49
N MET A 57 -2.84 -4.93 -14.56
CA MET A 57 -3.22 -5.33 -15.93
C MET A 57 -2.48 -6.59 -16.38
N ILE A 58 -1.19 -6.71 -16.10
CA ILE A 58 -0.40 -7.92 -16.43
C ILE A 58 -0.90 -9.13 -15.64
N TYR A 59 -1.14 -8.97 -14.33
CA TYR A 59 -1.66 -10.05 -13.47
C TYR A 59 -3.06 -10.53 -13.86
N ASN A 60 -3.84 -9.70 -14.54
CA ASN A 60 -5.19 -10.01 -14.99
C ASN A 60 -5.28 -10.28 -16.51
N ASP A 61 -4.16 -10.59 -17.18
CA ASP A 61 -4.11 -10.91 -18.61
C ASP A 61 -4.72 -9.82 -19.52
N GLY A 62 -4.63 -8.55 -19.09
CA GLY A 62 -5.21 -7.40 -19.79
C GLY A 62 -6.72 -7.23 -19.63
N ASP A 63 -7.37 -7.97 -18.73
CA ASP A 63 -8.81 -7.85 -18.45
C ASP A 63 -9.13 -6.55 -17.68
N GLU A 64 -9.64 -5.56 -18.42
CA GLU A 64 -10.05 -4.28 -17.86
C GLU A 64 -11.16 -4.39 -16.80
N GLY A 65 -12.04 -5.38 -16.92
CA GLY A 65 -13.13 -5.60 -15.97
C GLY A 65 -12.60 -5.98 -14.59
N LYS A 66 -11.62 -6.89 -14.56
CA LYS A 66 -10.92 -7.26 -13.31
C LYS A 66 -10.09 -6.09 -12.76
N CYS A 67 -9.49 -5.28 -13.61
CA CYS A 67 -8.70 -4.13 -13.15
C CYS A 67 -9.58 -3.00 -12.60
N LYS A 68 -10.85 -2.89 -13.02
CA LYS A 68 -11.79 -1.90 -12.48
C LYS A 68 -12.59 -2.39 -11.27
N ARG A 69 -12.22 -3.55 -10.69
CA ARG A 69 -12.94 -4.17 -9.54
C ARG A 69 -12.98 -3.29 -8.30
N ASP A 70 -11.94 -2.48 -8.08
CA ASP A 70 -11.82 -1.60 -6.91
C ASP A 70 -10.76 -0.50 -7.14
N ALA A 71 -10.66 0.45 -6.21
CA ALA A 71 -9.61 1.43 -6.16
C ALA A 71 -8.21 0.80 -6.07
N ILE A 72 -7.21 1.45 -6.67
CA ILE A 72 -5.86 0.89 -6.80
C ILE A 72 -5.21 0.52 -5.46
N PHE A 73 -5.44 1.29 -4.40
CA PHE A 73 -4.89 1.04 -3.06
C PHE A 73 -5.54 -0.16 -2.35
N ASN A 74 -6.70 -0.63 -2.82
CA ASN A 74 -7.33 -1.87 -2.37
C ASN A 74 -6.82 -3.07 -3.18
N ARG A 75 -6.49 -2.87 -4.47
CA ARG A 75 -5.93 -3.91 -5.35
C ARG A 75 -4.46 -4.18 -5.07
N VAL A 76 -3.70 -3.12 -4.83
CA VAL A 76 -2.26 -3.12 -4.53
C VAL A 76 -2.08 -2.47 -3.15
N PRO A 77 -2.11 -3.25 -2.07
CA PRO A 77 -2.09 -2.71 -0.72
C PRO A 77 -0.73 -2.04 -0.42
N PHE A 78 -0.78 -0.89 0.24
CA PHE A 78 0.41 -0.21 0.75
C PHE A 78 0.82 -0.83 2.09
N MET A 79 2.08 -1.27 2.18
CA MET A 79 2.59 -2.05 3.30
C MET A 79 2.56 -1.24 4.62
N GLU A 80 2.89 0.04 4.55
CA GLU A 80 2.92 0.98 5.67
C GLU A 80 1.54 1.57 6.02
N MET A 81 0.53 1.31 5.20
CA MET A 81 -0.83 1.84 5.38
C MET A 81 -1.80 0.67 5.56
N SER A 82 -1.94 0.22 6.80
CA SER A 82 -3.05 -0.68 7.16
C SER A 82 -4.35 0.13 7.18
N LEU A 83 -5.07 0.12 6.06
CA LEU A 83 -6.51 0.31 6.08
C LEU A 83 -7.06 -0.91 6.84
N GLU A 84 -7.90 -0.70 7.86
CA GLU A 84 -8.59 -1.78 8.58
C GLU A 84 -9.66 -2.47 7.70
N TYR A 85 -9.30 -2.86 6.48
CA TYR A 85 -10.07 -3.81 5.71
C TYR A 85 -9.54 -5.19 6.01
N LYS A 86 -10.45 -6.03 6.50
CA LYS A 86 -10.20 -7.43 6.82
C LYS A 86 -9.43 -8.07 5.68
N TRP A 87 -8.15 -8.35 5.93
CA TRP A 87 -7.50 -9.51 5.35
C TRP A 87 -8.31 -10.72 5.83
N PRO A 88 -9.07 -11.36 4.92
CA PRO A 88 -8.79 -12.75 4.69
C PRO A 88 -8.96 -13.07 3.21
N CYS A 89 -7.90 -13.57 2.57
CA CYS A 89 -8.13 -14.72 1.72
C CYS A 89 -8.02 -15.92 2.66
N PRO A 90 -9.13 -16.58 3.04
CA PRO A 90 -9.02 -17.91 3.63
C PRO A 90 -8.28 -18.78 2.61
N HIS A 91 -7.34 -19.58 3.11
CA HIS A 91 -6.77 -20.67 2.34
C HIS A 91 -7.86 -21.51 1.67
#